data_AF-A0A846UP67-F1
#
_entry.id   AF-A0A846UP67-F1
#
_cell.length_a   1.000
_cell.length_b   1.000
_cell.length_c   1.000
_cell.angle_alpha   90.00
_cell.angle_beta   90.00
_cell.angle_gamma   90.00
#
_symmetry.space_group_name_H-M   'P 1'
#
loop_
_entity.id
_entity.type
_entity.pdbx_description
1 polymer ?
#
loop_
_entity_poly.entity_id
_entity_poly.type
_entity_poly.pdbx_seq_one_letter_code
_entity_poly.pdbx_strand_id
1 'polypeptide(L)'
;MPIYEFECGGCGHRFDRLQKMSDADPSACPQCAADGTVHRRLSAPQFRLAGGGWYETDFKKDGDKKRNLAGDNAAAAPAAAPAPAPAPAPASSD
;
A
#
# COMPACT_ATOMS: atom_id res chain seq x y z
N MET A 1 8.24 19.60 -3.57
CA MET A 1 7.87 19.39 -4.99
C MET A 1 8.30 17.98 -5.35
N PRO A 2 7.43 17.17 -5.99
CA PRO A 2 7.80 15.84 -6.45
C PRO A 2 8.95 15.87 -7.47
N ILE A 3 9.72 14.79 -7.51
CA ILE A 3 10.62 14.48 -8.62
C ILE A 3 9.85 13.52 -9.54
N TYR A 4 9.76 13.88 -10.81
CA TYR A 4 9.21 13.01 -11.85
C TYR A 4 10.33 12.56 -12.79
N GLU A 5 10.26 11.30 -13.19
CA GLU A 5 11.16 10.69 -14.15
C GLU A 5 10.53 10.77 -15.55
N PHE A 6 11.33 11.08 -16.55
CA PHE A 6 10.91 11.25 -17.94
C PHE A 6 11.79 10.42 -18.89
N GLU A 7 11.22 10.02 -20.02
CA GLU A 7 11.91 9.33 -21.11
C GLU A 7 11.56 9.95 -22.45
N CYS A 8 12.56 10.17 -23.29
CA CYS A 8 12.37 10.60 -24.67
C CYS A 8 12.22 9.38 -25.58
N GLY A 9 11.09 9.26 -26.26
CA GLY A 9 10.86 8.20 -27.26
C GLY A 9 11.70 8.35 -28.54
N GLY A 10 12.29 9.53 -28.80
CA GLY A 10 13.12 9.77 -29.98
C GLY A 10 14.56 9.30 -29.82
N CYS A 11 15.20 9.57 -28.69
CA CYS A 11 16.61 9.23 -28.45
C CYS A 11 16.85 8.27 -27.28
N GLY A 12 15.80 7.88 -26.54
CA GLY A 12 15.89 7.00 -25.37
C GLY A 12 16.50 7.65 -24.12
N HIS A 13 16.78 8.95 -24.14
CA HIS A 13 17.35 9.64 -22.98
C HIS A 13 16.36 9.69 -21.82
N ARG A 14 16.84 9.33 -20.63
CA ARG A 14 16.08 9.32 -19.37
C ARG A 14 16.63 10.39 -18.44
N PHE A 15 15.73 11.12 -17.80
CA PHE A 15 16.11 12.21 -16.91
C PHE A 15 15.04 12.47 -15.84
N ASP A 16 15.48 13.03 -14.72
CA ASP A 16 14.62 13.42 -13.60
C ASP A 16 14.42 14.92 -13.57
N ARG A 17 13.23 15.36 -13.16
CA ARG A 17 12.91 16.79 -12.99
C ARG A 17 12.08 17.02 -11.73
N LEU A 18 12.49 18.02 -10.97
CA LEU A 18 11.69 18.56 -9.87
C LEU A 18 10.56 19.43 -10.46
N GLN A 19 9.31 19.02 -10.25
CA GLN A 19 8.16 19.65 -10.91
C GLN A 19 6.92 19.61 -10.01
N LYS A 20 6.10 20.67 -10.03
CA LYS A 20 4.84 20.66 -9.26
C LYS A 20 3.83 19.76 -9.96
N MET A 21 2.90 19.21 -9.18
CA MET A 21 1.87 18.32 -9.71
C MET A 21 0.91 19.01 -10.69
N SER A 22 0.75 20.33 -10.58
CA SER A 22 -0.08 21.16 -11.46
C SER A 22 0.62 21.61 -12.74
N ASP A 23 1.94 21.45 -12.84
CA ASP A 23 2.70 21.97 -13.97
C ASP A 23 2.61 21.00 -15.16
N ALA A 24 2.55 21.52 -16.38
CA ALA A 24 2.56 20.72 -17.59
C ALA A 24 3.90 20.00 -17.79
N ASP A 25 3.85 18.78 -18.34
CA ASP A 25 5.04 18.01 -18.65
C ASP A 25 5.95 18.70 -19.68
N PRO A 26 7.28 18.49 -19.61
CA PRO A 26 8.21 19.02 -20.61
C PRO A 26 7.91 18.48 -22.00
N SER A 27 7.82 19.37 -22.99
CA SER A 27 7.65 19.01 -24.39
C SER A 27 8.98 18.61 -25.05
N ALA A 28 10.07 19.30 -24.70
CA ALA A 28 11.36 19.17 -25.36
C ALA A 28 12.32 18.24 -24.60
N CYS A 29 12.99 17.36 -25.33
CA CYS A 29 14.07 16.54 -24.76
C CYS A 29 15.33 17.40 -24.51
N PRO A 30 15.93 17.36 -23.30
CA PRO A 30 17.15 18.14 -23.02
C PRO A 30 18.39 17.64 -23.79
N GLN A 31 18.36 16.41 -24.32
CA GLN A 31 19.50 15.79 -25.00
C GLN A 31 19.47 15.96 -26.52
N CYS A 32 18.31 15.82 -27.16
CA CYS A 32 18.19 15.86 -28.62
C CYS A 32 17.28 16.99 -29.14
N ALA A 33 16.68 17.79 -28.25
CA ALA A 33 15.77 18.89 -28.58
C ALA A 33 14.51 18.50 -29.37
N ALA A 34 14.21 17.20 -29.52
CA ALA A 34 12.98 16.75 -30.15
C ALA A 34 11.77 17.10 -29.27
N ASP A 35 10.79 17.78 -29.84
CA ASP A 35 9.54 18.16 -29.19
C ASP A 35 8.49 17.04 -29.26
N GLY A 36 7.65 16.94 -28.23
CA GLY A 36 6.50 16.03 -28.18
C GLY A 36 6.86 14.55 -28.05
N THR A 37 8.14 14.24 -27.84
CA THR A 37 8.64 12.86 -27.70
C THR A 37 8.85 12.44 -26.24
N VAL A 38 8.76 13.39 -25.32
CA VAL A 38 8.99 13.16 -23.89
C VAL A 38 7.70 12.69 -23.22
N HIS A 39 7.81 11.64 -22.41
CA HIS A 39 6.71 11.13 -21.61
C HIS A 39 7.17 10.84 -20.18
N ARG A 40 6.26 11.02 -19.22
CA ARG A 40 6.52 10.73 -17.81
C ARG A 40 6.60 9.22 -17.62
N ARG A 41 7.64 8.74 -16.94
CA ARG A 41 7.77 7.35 -16.54
C ARG A 41 7.06 7.14 -15.22
N LEU A 42 6.28 6.06 -15.12
CA LEU A 42 5.85 5.51 -13.85
C LEU A 42 6.80 4.37 -13.49
N SER A 43 7.57 4.55 -12.43
CA SER A 43 8.31 3.46 -11.80
C SER A 43 7.36 2.61 -10.96
N ALA A 44 7.66 1.32 -10.80
CA ALA A 44 6.82 0.40 -10.02
C ALA A 44 6.89 0.77 -8.53
N PRO A 45 5.82 1.35 -7.94
CA PRO A 45 5.85 1.67 -6.52
C PRO A 45 5.65 0.39 -5.71
N GLN A 46 6.39 0.26 -4.62
CA GLN A 46 6.05 -0.74 -3.60
C GLN A 46 4.92 -0.17 -2.74
N PHE A 47 3.74 -0.79 -2.79
CA PHE A 47 2.65 -0.44 -1.90
C PHE A 47 2.35 -1.62 -0.97
N ARG A 48 2.01 -1.29 0.28
CA ARG A 48 1.49 -2.27 1.24
C ARG A 48 0.15 -1.78 1.73
N LEU A 49 -0.81 -2.69 1.85
CA LEU A 49 -2.13 -2.39 2.36
C LEU A 49 -2.14 -2.60 3.88
N ALA A 50 -2.67 -1.63 4.62
CA ALA A 50 -2.92 -1.75 6.04
C ALA A 50 -4.28 -2.43 6.27
N GLY A 51 -4.39 -3.27 7.31
CA GLY A 51 -5.63 -3.93 7.72
C GLY A 51 -5.72 -5.42 7.38
N GLY A 52 -6.55 -6.15 8.14
CA GLY A 52 -6.78 -7.60 8.00
C GLY A 52 -7.71 -7.96 6.84
N GLY A 53 -7.40 -7.48 5.63
CA GLY A 53 -8.18 -7.79 4.43
C GLY A 53 -8.17 -9.28 4.09
N TRP A 54 -9.06 -9.69 3.18
CA TRP A 54 -9.30 -11.09 2.77
C TRP A 54 -8.03 -11.89 2.44
N TYR A 55 -7.03 -11.27 1.81
CA TYR A 55 -5.73 -11.90 1.51
C TYR A 55 -4.87 -12.22 2.75
N GLU A 56 -5.02 -11.48 3.86
CA GLU A 56 -4.30 -11.70 5.11
C GLU A 56 -5.06 -12.61 6.09
N THR A 57 -6.39 -12.71 5.98
CA THR A 57 -7.24 -13.44 6.93
C THR A 57 -7.82 -14.76 6.42
N ASP A 58 -8.05 -14.92 5.11
CA ASP A 58 -8.79 -16.08 4.57
C ASP A 58 -7.90 -17.13 3.88
N PHE A 59 -6.72 -16.73 3.38
CA PHE A 59 -5.75 -17.65 2.74
C PHE A 59 -4.69 -18.23 3.68
N LYS A 60 -4.56 -17.68 4.88
CA LYS A 60 -3.57 -18.13 5.86
C LYS A 60 -4.23 -19.12 6.80
N LYS A 61 -3.62 -20.28 6.99
CA LYS A 61 -4.16 -21.28 7.92
C LYS A 61 -4.11 -20.74 9.34
N ASP A 62 -5.06 -21.18 10.17
CA ASP A 62 -5.06 -20.89 11.60
C ASP A 62 -3.69 -21.22 12.21
N GLY A 63 -2.99 -20.19 12.70
CA GLY A 63 -1.65 -20.31 13.30
C GLY A 63 -0.50 -19.71 12.49
N ASP A 64 -0.71 -19.27 11.25
CA ASP A 64 0.31 -18.58 10.47
C ASP A 64 0.58 -17.15 10.98
N LYS A 65 1.60 -17.01 11.82
CA LYS A 65 2.01 -15.73 12.44
C LYS A 65 2.75 -14.77 11.49
N LYS A 66 3.05 -15.18 10.26
CA LYS A 66 3.73 -14.33 9.26
C LYS A 66 2.71 -13.52 8.47
N ARG A 67 2.18 -12.46 9.09
CA ARG A 67 1.34 -11.47 8.40
C ARG A 67 2.19 -10.35 7.82
N ASN A 68 1.99 -10.02 6.53
CA ASN A 68 2.72 -8.96 5.85
C ASN A 68 1.90 -7.65 5.94
N LEU A 69 1.35 -7.38 7.12
CA LEU A 69 0.57 -6.18 7.40
C LEU A 69 1.50 -4.97 7.47
N ALA A 70 1.16 -3.90 6.74
CA ALA A 70 1.79 -2.61 6.97
C ALA A 70 1.07 -1.88 8.11
N GLY A 71 1.83 -1.57 9.16
CA GLY A 71 1.30 -1.02 10.41
C GLY A 71 0.86 -2.15 11.35
N ASP A 72 1.70 -2.41 12.35
CA ASP A 72 1.38 -2.90 13.70
C ASP A 72 2.56 -3.71 14.26
N ASN A 73 3.46 -2.99 14.93
CA ASN A 73 4.29 -3.55 15.99
C ASN A 73 3.51 -3.48 17.32
N ALA A 74 2.23 -3.85 17.29
CA ALA A 74 1.45 -4.06 18.50
C ALA A 74 1.70 -5.51 18.92
N ALA A 75 2.56 -5.66 19.93
CA ALA A 75 2.78 -6.91 20.63
C ALA A 75 1.43 -7.60 20.91
N ALA A 76 1.37 -8.89 20.60
CA ALA A 76 0.20 -9.72 20.80
C ALA A 76 -0.38 -9.51 22.21
N ALA A 77 -1.53 -8.86 22.29
CA ALA A 77 -2.37 -8.94 23.48
C ALA A 77 -2.85 -10.40 23.57
N PRO A 78 -2.63 -11.10 24.70
CA PRO A 78 -3.13 -12.45 24.86
C PRO A 78 -4.66 -12.43 24.80
N ALA A 79 -5.21 -13.39 24.06
CA ALA A 79 -6.64 -13.62 23.94
C ALA A 79 -7.28 -13.60 25.33
N ALA A 80 -8.27 -12.72 25.51
CA ALA A 80 -9.14 -12.77 26.66
C ALA A 80 -9.76 -14.16 26.74
N ALA A 81 -9.51 -14.85 27.85
CA ALA A 81 -10.12 -16.13 28.16
C ALA A 81 -11.65 -16.01 28.06
N PRO A 82 -12.37 -17.04 27.56
CA PRO A 82 -13.82 -17.00 27.56
C PRO A 82 -14.32 -16.92 29.01
N ALA A 83 -15.13 -15.90 29.30
CA ALA A 83 -15.84 -15.78 30.56
C ALA A 83 -16.73 -17.02 30.76
N PRO A 84 -16.79 -17.59 31.98
CA PRO A 84 -17.66 -18.73 32.24
C PRO A 84 -19.13 -18.33 32.09
N ALA A 85 -19.92 -19.21 31.46
CA ALA A 85 -21.35 -19.05 31.27
C ALA A 85 -22.09 -18.88 32.62
N PRO A 86 -23.09 -17.99 32.72
CA PRO A 86 -23.92 -17.92 33.92
C PRO A 86 -24.78 -19.18 34.04
N ALA A 87 -24.78 -19.78 35.24
CA ALA A 87 -25.64 -20.90 35.60
C ALA A 87 -27.14 -20.51 35.53
N PRO A 88 -28.05 -21.44 35.19
CA PRO A 88 -29.48 -21.16 35.16
C PRO A 88 -30.01 -20.98 36.60
N ALA A 89 -30.82 -19.93 36.80
CA ALA A 89 -31.53 -19.68 38.05
C ALA A 89 -32.63 -20.74 38.28
N PRO A 90 -32.89 -21.18 39.53
CA PRO A 90 -33.99 -22.08 39.81
C PRO A 90 -35.33 -21.36 39.67
N ALA A 91 -36.26 -21.97 38.95
CA ALA A 91 -37.66 -21.58 38.94
C ALA A 91 -38.31 -22.09 40.24
N SER A 92 -38.81 -21.19 41.07
CA SER A 92 -39.73 -21.55 42.16
C SER A 92 -41.17 -21.38 41.67
N SER A 93 -41.90 -22.49 41.69
CA SER A 93 -43.37 -22.54 41.73
C SER A 93 -43.84 -22.37 43.17
N ASP A 94 -44.76 -21.43 43.39
CA ASP A 94 -46.02 -21.50 44.19
C ASP A 94 -46.51 -20.07 44.47
#